data_AF-A0A1T3P274-F1
#
_entry.id   AF-A0A1T3P274-F1
#
_cell.length_a   1.000
_cell.length_b   1.000
_cell.length_c   1.000
_cell.angle_alpha   90.00
_cell.angle_beta   90.00
_cell.angle_gamma   90.00
#
_symmetry.space_group_name_H-M   'P 1'
#
loop_
_entity.id
_entity.type
_entity.pdbx_description
1 polymer ?
#
loop_
_entity_poly.entity_id
_entity_poly.type
_entity_poly.pdbx_seq_one_letter_code
_entity_poly.pdbx_strand_id
1 'polypeptide(L)'
;MNEQTPDPRDPDVTIHTGGALWPTPGEIRAGLPDDARAEFEQDYAHALQVAADLGDLAQLAHVLEPWQRRLIHHRAGDYDDILDRARAVRAGEDVGAIPLARLQDADR
;
A
#
# COMPACT_ATOMS: atom_id res chain seq x y z
N MET A 1 -3.30 -20.78 -28.90
CA MET A 1 -3.12 -19.63 -28.00
C MET A 1 -4.44 -19.56 -27.24
N ASN A 2 -4.50 -20.06 -26.01
CA ASN A 2 -5.77 -20.16 -25.28
C ASN A 2 -6.09 -18.78 -24.68
N GLU A 3 -7.05 -18.11 -25.29
CA GLU A 3 -7.77 -16.96 -24.75
C GLU A 3 -8.47 -17.38 -23.44
N GLN A 4 -7.84 -17.10 -22.31
CA GLN A 4 -8.50 -17.22 -21.01
C GLN A 4 -9.54 -16.11 -20.94
N THR A 5 -10.80 -16.44 -21.26
CA THR A 5 -11.92 -15.56 -20.97
C THR A 5 -11.98 -15.40 -19.45
N PRO A 6 -11.89 -14.17 -18.89
CA PRO A 6 -11.96 -13.98 -17.45
C PRO A 6 -13.28 -14.55 -16.91
N ASP A 7 -13.22 -15.33 -15.83
CA ASP A 7 -14.41 -15.93 -15.22
C ASP A 7 -15.30 -14.79 -14.70
N PRO A 8 -16.60 -14.76 -15.04
CA PRO A 8 -17.51 -13.70 -14.62
C PRO A 8 -17.75 -13.66 -13.10
N ARG A 9 -17.23 -14.63 -12.34
CA ARG A 9 -17.25 -14.67 -10.88
C ARG A 9 -15.92 -14.24 -10.26
N ASP A 10 -14.88 -14.03 -11.07
CA ASP A 10 -13.62 -13.48 -10.58
C ASP A 10 -13.86 -11.98 -10.31
N PRO A 11 -13.65 -11.51 -9.07
CA PRO A 11 -13.79 -10.09 -8.78
C PRO A 11 -12.73 -9.32 -9.57
N ASP A 12 -13.16 -8.28 -10.29
CA ASP A 12 -12.28 -7.39 -11.05
C ASP A 12 -11.15 -6.82 -10.17
N VAL A 13 -11.44 -6.64 -8.88
CA VAL A 13 -10.50 -6.18 -7.86
C VAL A 13 -10.67 -6.96 -6.55
N THR A 14 -9.56 -7.47 -6.01
CA THR A 14 -9.54 -8.17 -4.70
C THR A 14 -8.96 -7.27 -3.61
N ILE A 15 -9.71 -7.09 -2.52
CA ILE A 15 -9.21 -6.43 -1.31
C ILE A 15 -8.51 -7.48 -0.44
N HIS A 16 -7.18 -7.39 -0.35
CA HIS A 16 -6.40 -8.20 0.58
C HIS A 16 -6.33 -7.52 1.95
N THR A 17 -6.76 -8.21 3.00
CA THR A 17 -6.61 -7.75 4.40
C THR A 17 -6.29 -8.93 5.33
N GLY A 18 -5.52 -8.66 6.37
CA GLY A 18 -5.03 -9.63 7.34
C GLY A 18 -3.62 -10.15 7.02
N GLY A 19 -2.80 -10.25 8.07
CA GLY A 19 -1.44 -10.79 7.99
C GLY A 19 -0.36 -9.74 7.73
N ALA A 20 0.89 -10.19 7.71
CA ALA A 20 2.06 -9.29 7.68
C ALA A 20 2.18 -8.46 6.39
N LEU A 21 1.67 -8.97 5.27
CA LEU A 21 1.75 -8.33 3.95
C LEU A 21 0.51 -7.50 3.61
N TRP A 22 -0.58 -7.64 4.36
CA TRP A 22 -1.86 -6.99 4.08
C TRP A 22 -2.49 -6.42 5.34
N PRO A 23 -1.87 -5.41 5.99
CA PRO A 23 -2.41 -4.86 7.22
C PRO A 23 -3.86 -4.44 7.08
N THR A 24 -4.66 -4.74 8.10
CA THR A 24 -6.06 -4.33 8.13
C THR A 24 -6.19 -2.81 8.32
N PRO A 25 -7.33 -2.20 7.96
CA PRO A 25 -7.60 -0.80 8.27
C PRO A 25 -7.39 -0.46 9.76
N GLY A 26 -7.74 -1.37 10.67
CA GLY A 26 -7.51 -1.18 12.11
C GLY A 26 -6.02 -1.18 12.49
N GLU A 27 -5.21 -2.00 11.83
CA GLU A 27 -3.76 -1.99 12.03
C GLU A 27 -3.09 -0.74 11.48
N ILE A 28 -3.58 -0.22 10.35
CA ILE A 28 -3.11 1.04 9.76
C ILE A 28 -3.37 2.19 10.73
N ARG A 29 -4.57 2.27 11.31
CA ARG A 29 -4.94 3.23 12.35
C ARG A 29 -4.08 3.17 13.60
N ALA A 30 -3.74 1.96 14.02
CA ALA A 30 -2.96 1.75 15.24
C ALA A 30 -1.46 1.96 15.03
N GLY A 31 -0.97 1.75 13.80
CA GLY A 31 0.45 1.69 13.51
C GLY A 31 1.05 2.92 12.83
N LEU A 32 0.24 3.82 12.27
CA LEU A 32 0.72 5.08 11.66
C LEU A 32 0.78 6.23 12.67
N PRO A 33 1.73 7.18 12.50
CA PRO A 33 1.77 8.42 13.28
C PRO A 33 0.54 9.30 13.00
N ASP A 34 0.23 10.21 13.92
CA ASP A 34 -1.01 11.01 13.93
C ASP A 34 -1.32 11.73 12.60
N ASP A 35 -0.33 12.38 11.99
CA ASP A 35 -0.52 13.10 10.73
C ASP A 35 -0.89 12.15 9.58
N ALA A 36 -0.15 11.04 9.45
CA ALA A 36 -0.41 10.03 8.42
C ALA A 36 -1.71 9.27 8.67
N ARG A 37 -2.10 9.10 9.94
CA ARG A 37 -3.39 8.50 10.31
C ARG A 37 -4.56 9.41 9.93
N ALA A 38 -4.43 10.72 10.11
CA ALA A 38 -5.47 11.68 9.74
C ALA A 38 -5.71 11.68 8.21
N GLU A 39 -4.63 11.65 7.42
CA GLU A 39 -4.70 11.46 5.96
C GLU A 39 -5.40 10.14 5.60
N PHE A 40 -5.01 9.03 6.25
CA PHE A 40 -5.63 7.72 6.02
C PHE A 40 -7.15 7.74 6.28
N GLU A 41 -7.61 8.34 7.38
CA GLU A 41 -9.05 8.41 7.65
C GLU A 41 -9.81 9.19 6.59
N GLN A 42 -9.23 10.27 6.06
CA GLN A 42 -9.87 11.07 5.02
C GLN A 42 -10.01 10.26 3.73
N ASP A 43 -8.92 9.65 3.26
CA ASP A 43 -8.92 8.82 2.05
C ASP A 43 -9.86 7.62 2.20
N TYR A 44 -9.83 6.95 3.35
CA TYR A 44 -10.64 5.78 3.64
C TYR A 44 -12.14 6.15 3.72
N ALA A 45 -12.49 7.25 4.37
CA ALA A 45 -13.87 7.72 4.43
C ALA A 45 -14.40 8.13 3.04
N HIS A 46 -13.59 8.83 2.25
CA HIS A 46 -13.93 9.17 0.87
C HIS A 46 -14.19 7.89 0.05
N ALA A 47 -13.27 6.93 0.10
CA ALA A 47 -13.41 5.68 -0.66
C ALA A 47 -14.66 4.89 -0.26
N LEU A 48 -14.99 4.84 1.04
CA LEU A 48 -16.24 4.23 1.51
C LEU A 48 -17.48 4.94 0.98
N GLN A 49 -17.45 6.27 0.90
CA GLN A 49 -18.58 7.04 0.38
C GLN A 49 -18.77 6.81 -1.12
N VAL A 50 -17.69 6.86 -1.90
CA VAL A 50 -17.74 6.52 -3.33
C VAL A 50 -18.21 5.09 -3.56
N ALA A 51 -17.76 4.15 -2.72
CA ALA A 51 -18.20 2.76 -2.81
C ALA A 51 -19.69 2.59 -2.49
N ALA A 52 -20.22 3.36 -1.54
CA ALA A 52 -21.65 3.37 -1.23
C ALA A 52 -22.47 3.98 -2.38
N ASP A 53 -21.98 5.06 -3.00
CA ASP A 53 -22.66 5.77 -4.08
C ASP A 53 -22.67 4.97 -5.39
N LEU A 54 -21.58 4.25 -5.71
CA LEU A 54 -21.42 3.47 -6.93
C LEU A 54 -21.80 1.99 -6.75
N GLY A 55 -21.91 1.51 -5.51
CA GLY A 55 -22.07 0.08 -5.21
C GLY A 55 -20.83 -0.75 -5.53
N ASP A 56 -19.65 -0.14 -5.57
CA ASP A 56 -18.40 -0.75 -6.03
C ASP A 56 -17.25 -0.53 -5.03
N LEU A 57 -16.60 -1.63 -4.61
CA LEU A 57 -15.49 -1.61 -3.65
C LEU A 57 -14.12 -1.46 -4.31
N ALA A 58 -14.01 -1.38 -5.64
CA ALA A 58 -12.75 -1.22 -6.36
C ALA A 58 -11.95 0.00 -5.85
N GLN A 59 -12.64 1.12 -5.62
CA GLN A 59 -12.03 2.34 -5.08
C GLN A 59 -11.40 2.11 -3.70
N LEU A 60 -12.03 1.28 -2.87
CA LEU A 60 -11.53 0.96 -1.54
C LEU A 60 -10.23 0.15 -1.62
N ALA A 61 -10.11 -0.79 -2.56
CA ALA A 61 -8.89 -1.55 -2.78
C ALA A 61 -7.72 -0.65 -3.22
N HIS A 62 -7.99 0.27 -4.17
CA HIS A 62 -7.00 1.23 -4.65
C HIS A 62 -6.50 2.17 -3.57
N VAL A 63 -7.36 2.55 -2.62
CA VAL A 63 -6.95 3.35 -1.46
C VAL A 63 -6.18 2.51 -0.45
N LEU A 64 -6.61 1.27 -0.17
CA LEU A 64 -5.96 0.46 0.87
C LEU A 64 -4.53 0.02 0.50
N GLU A 65 -4.26 -0.32 -0.76
CA GLU A 65 -2.93 -0.79 -1.19
C GLU A 65 -1.76 0.15 -0.80
N PRO A 66 -1.78 1.46 -1.14
CA PRO A 66 -0.69 2.35 -0.78
C PRO A 66 -0.55 2.53 0.75
N TRP A 67 -1.66 2.56 1.49
CA TRP A 67 -1.64 2.69 2.95
C TRP A 67 -1.09 1.44 3.65
N GLN A 68 -1.41 0.26 3.13
CA GLN A 68 -0.83 -1.00 3.59
C GLN A 68 0.68 -1.03 3.38
N ARG A 69 1.16 -0.64 2.20
CA ARG A 69 2.60 -0.52 1.90
C ARG A 69 3.28 0.51 2.81
N ARG A 70 2.64 1.67 3.02
CA ARG A 70 3.13 2.71 3.93
C ARG A 70 3.36 2.15 5.33
N LEU A 71 2.41 1.40 5.87
CA LEU A 71 2.55 0.79 7.20
C LEU A 71 3.66 -0.27 7.23
N ILE A 72 3.79 -1.10 6.18
CA ILE A 72 4.85 -2.12 6.10
C ILE A 72 6.23 -1.45 6.14
N HIS A 73 6.43 -0.40 5.35
CA HIS A 73 7.68 0.35 5.35
C HIS A 73 7.94 1.04 6.69
N HIS A 74 6.90 1.58 7.33
CA HIS A 74 7.00 2.16 8.67
C HIS A 74 7.43 1.12 9.72
N ARG A 75 6.83 -0.08 9.69
CA ARG A 75 7.21 -1.19 10.58
C ARG A 75 8.63 -1.70 10.32
N ALA A 76 9.10 -1.66 9.07
CA ALA A 76 10.47 -2.05 8.70
C ALA A 76 11.53 -1.02 9.13
N GLY A 77 11.13 0.19 9.51
CA GLY A 77 12.03 1.29 9.85
C GLY A 77 12.65 1.99 8.63
N ASP A 78 12.31 1.57 7.40
CA ASP A 78 12.83 2.14 6.15
C ASP A 78 11.92 3.27 5.60
N TYR A 79 10.92 3.72 6.36
CA TYR A 79 9.89 4.63 5.86
C TYR A 79 10.40 6.04 5.57
N ASP A 80 11.19 6.61 6.49
CA ASP A 80 11.85 7.90 6.27
C ASP A 80 12.82 7.85 5.10
N ASP A 81 13.57 6.74 4.95
CA ASP A 81 14.47 6.54 3.81
C ASP A 81 13.72 6.49 2.47
N ILE A 82 12.54 5.86 2.41
CA ILE A 82 11.71 5.81 1.19
C ILE A 82 11.11 7.18 0.88
N LEU A 83 10.63 7.92 1.89
CA LEU A 83 10.09 9.27 1.70
C LEU A 83 11.17 10.25 1.23
N ASP A 84 12.34 10.21 1.84
CA ASP A 84 13.48 11.05 1.48
C ASP A 84 13.92 10.77 0.03
N ARG A 85 13.98 9.48 -0.34
CA ARG A 85 14.31 9.06 -1.69
C ARG A 85 13.24 9.44 -2.71
N ALA A 86 11.95 9.32 -2.38
CA ALA A 86 10.85 9.78 -3.24
C ALA A 86 10.91 11.30 -3.46
N ARG A 87 11.32 12.06 -2.43
CA ARG A 87 11.55 13.50 -2.52
C ARG A 87 12.75 13.83 -3.42
N ALA A 88 13.85 13.09 -3.30
CA ALA A 88 15.04 13.22 -4.13
C ALA A 88 14.75 12.92 -5.61
N VAL A 89 14.02 11.83 -5.92
CA VAL A 89 13.55 11.53 -7.29
C VAL A 89 12.74 12.68 -7.86
N ARG A 90 11.80 13.21 -7.07
CA ARG A 90 10.94 14.31 -7.51
C ARG A 90 11.70 15.62 -7.71
N ALA A 91 12.81 15.81 -6.99
CA ALA A 91 13.74 16.92 -7.17
C ALA A 91 14.70 16.72 -8.37
N GLY A 92 14.65 15.55 -9.03
CA GLY A 92 15.54 15.20 -10.14
C GLY A 92 16.93 14.79 -9.70
N GLU A 93 17.12 14.41 -8.44
CA GLU A 93 18.38 13.88 -7.91
C GLU A 93 18.56 12.41 -8.28
N ASP A 94 19.80 12.04 -8.63
CA ASP A 94 20.20 10.67 -8.95
C ASP A 94 20.22 9.84 -7.66
N VAL A 95 19.09 9.20 -7.38
CA VAL A 95 18.98 8.21 -6.32
C VAL A 95 19.60 6.90 -6.80
N GLY A 96 20.90 6.73 -6.51
CA GLY A 96 21.67 5.54 -6.90
C GLY A 96 20.96 4.21 -6.59
N ALA A 97 21.34 3.13 -7.29
CA ALA A 97 20.67 1.84 -7.19
C ALA A 97 20.62 1.27 -5.75
N ILE A 98 19.54 0.53 -5.44
CA ILE A 98 19.39 -0.21 -4.18
C ILE A 98 20.63 -1.10 -3.99
N PRO A 99 21.37 -0.99 -2.87
CA PRO A 99 22.39 -1.96 -2.56
C PRO A 99 21.70 -3.30 -2.32
N LEU A 100 21.88 -4.26 -3.22
CA LEU A 100 21.44 -5.66 -3.10
C LEU A 100 22.05 -6.41 -1.89
N ALA A 101 22.73 -5.72 -0.99
CA ALA A 101 23.50 -6.29 0.11
C ALA A 101 22.66 -6.80 1.29
N ARG A 102 21.35 -6.51 1.37
CA ARG A 102 20.47 -7.04 2.45
C ARG A 102 19.84 -8.41 2.15
N LEU A 103 20.06 -8.99 0.96
CA LEU A 103 19.47 -10.29 0.56
C LEU A 103 20.38 -11.50 0.80
N GLN A 104 21.57 -11.32 1.38
CA GLN A 104 22.56 -12.41 1.55
C GLN A 104 22.71 -12.95 2.98
N ASP A 105 22.03 -12.40 3.99
CA ASP A 105 22.10 -12.93 5.37
C ASP A 105 21.08 -14.07 5.65
N ALA A 106 20.38 -14.57 4.63
CA ALA A 106 19.48 -15.72 4.76
C ALA A 106 20.10 -17.06 4.31
N ASP A 107 21.38 -17.07 3.89
CA ASP A 107 22.10 -18.27 3.45
C ASP A 107 23.40 -18.47 4.24
N ARG A 108 23.29 -18.50 5.58
CA ARG A 108 24.37 -19.00 6.44
C ARG A 108 23.86 -19.89 7.56
#